data_AF-A0A9E4BP51-F1
#
_entry.id   AF-A0A9E4BP51-F1
#
_cell.length_a   1.000
_cell.length_b   1.000
_cell.length_c   1.000
_cell.angle_alpha   90.00
_cell.angle_beta   90.00
_cell.angle_gamma   90.00
#
_symmetry.space_group_name_H-M   'P 1'
#
loop_
_entity.id
_entity.type
_entity.pdbx_description
1 polymer ?
#
loop_
_entity_poly.entity_id
_entity_poly.type
_entity_poly.pdbx_seq_one_letter_code
_entity_poly.pdbx_strand_id
1 'polypeptide(L)'
;MSDEAVLTGSCLCGDIRFAIDGPVQQIAHCHCSMCRKFHGAAFASFAVTTPEHFHWRQGEGNVVHYRSSGSGWREFCPRCGSAAPACPEGGPFALIPLGNIAEDPVTRPSLHFFVGSKAPWHAIVDDLPRHDTWPPEFGPDAVVVERPTRTAHTPGATGGSCLCGAVSFEFDGEPERMVNCHCSRCRRAMSAAYATMTMVPLAAFRWLTGRDDVVDY
;
A
#
# COMPACT_ATOMS: atom_id res chain seq x y z
N MET A 1 8.69 20.27 -28.62
CA MET A 1 9.01 19.16 -27.71
C MET A 1 8.64 19.67 -26.33
N SER A 2 7.48 19.28 -25.82
CA SER A 2 7.05 19.67 -24.48
C SER A 2 8.04 19.07 -23.48
N ASP A 3 8.55 19.87 -22.54
CA ASP A 3 9.14 19.35 -21.30
C ASP A 3 8.12 18.40 -20.68
N GLU A 4 8.32 17.09 -20.86
CA GLU A 4 7.52 16.10 -20.15
C GLU A 4 7.93 16.21 -18.68
N ALA A 5 7.01 16.63 -17.83
CA ALA A 5 7.30 16.93 -16.45
C ALA A 5 7.78 15.66 -15.75
N VAL A 6 9.05 15.66 -15.33
CA VAL A 6 9.64 14.56 -14.57
C VAL A 6 8.94 14.48 -13.22
N LEU A 7 8.24 13.38 -12.95
CA LEU A 7 7.70 13.11 -11.61
C LEU A 7 8.83 12.60 -10.73
N THR A 8 8.90 13.06 -9.50
CA THR A 8 9.86 12.60 -8.51
C THR A 8 9.16 12.02 -7.30
N GLY A 9 9.85 11.14 -6.60
CA GLY A 9 9.30 10.58 -5.39
C GLY A 9 10.35 10.08 -4.43
N SER A 10 9.91 9.89 -3.19
CA SER A 10 10.76 9.38 -2.12
C SER A 10 9.95 8.68 -1.04
N CYS A 11 10.62 7.78 -0.31
CA CYS A 11 10.08 7.28 0.95
C CYS A 11 10.03 8.39 2.02
N LEU A 12 9.36 8.15 3.15
CA LEU A 12 9.21 9.17 4.20
C LEU A 12 10.54 9.77 4.68
N CYS A 13 11.55 8.94 4.92
CA CYS A 13 12.86 9.41 5.40
C CYS A 13 13.77 9.97 4.28
N GLY A 14 13.42 9.78 3.01
CA GLY A 14 14.22 10.24 1.88
C GLY A 14 15.45 9.41 1.51
N ASP A 15 15.68 8.26 2.16
CA ASP A 15 16.77 7.32 1.84
C ASP A 15 16.60 6.68 0.46
N ILE A 16 15.35 6.45 0.06
CA ILE A 16 14.96 5.97 -1.26
C ILE A 16 14.39 7.14 -2.05
N ARG A 17 14.90 7.35 -3.27
CA ARG A 17 14.45 8.38 -4.21
C ARG A 17 14.38 7.82 -5.63
N PHE A 18 13.40 8.25 -6.39
CA PHE A 18 13.19 7.83 -7.77
C PHE A 18 12.61 8.97 -8.63
N ALA A 19 12.63 8.76 -9.94
CA ALA A 19 12.01 9.65 -10.92
C ALA A 19 11.29 8.85 -12.00
N ILE A 20 10.28 9.46 -12.62
CA ILE A 20 9.60 8.99 -13.83
C ILE A 20 9.74 10.08 -14.89
N ASP A 21 10.36 9.78 -16.03
CA ASP A 21 10.62 10.74 -17.12
C ASP A 21 9.75 10.52 -18.36
N GLY A 22 8.66 9.76 -18.21
CA GLY A 22 7.67 9.51 -19.25
C GLY A 22 6.26 9.35 -18.67
N PRO A 23 5.31 8.80 -19.44
CA PRO A 23 3.92 8.80 -19.05
C PRO A 23 3.62 7.85 -17.88
N VAL A 24 2.75 8.32 -16.97
CA VAL A 24 1.99 7.44 -16.08
C VAL A 24 0.82 6.88 -16.88
N GLN A 25 0.96 5.65 -17.35
CA GLN A 25 0.01 4.97 -18.24
C GLN A 25 -1.32 4.70 -17.56
N GLN A 26 -1.30 4.43 -16.26
CA GLN A 26 -2.50 4.12 -15.50
C GLN A 26 -2.32 4.42 -14.02
N ILE A 27 -3.43 4.76 -13.34
CA ILE A 27 -3.53 4.74 -11.89
C ILE A 27 -4.67 3.80 -11.50
N ALA A 28 -4.42 2.87 -10.58
CA ALA A 28 -5.42 1.91 -10.13
C ALA A 28 -5.46 1.76 -8.60
N HIS A 29 -6.63 1.40 -8.06
CA HIS A 29 -6.84 1.19 -6.64
C HIS A 29 -6.98 -0.30 -6.29
N CYS A 30 -6.04 -0.83 -5.52
CA CYS A 30 -6.06 -2.22 -5.05
C CYS A 30 -6.70 -2.32 -3.66
N HIS A 31 -7.79 -3.08 -3.56
CA HIS A 31 -8.56 -3.25 -2.32
C HIS A 31 -8.24 -4.54 -1.55
N CYS A 32 -7.26 -5.32 -2.01
CA CYS A 32 -6.93 -6.61 -1.38
C CYS A 32 -6.45 -6.42 0.07
N SER A 33 -6.71 -7.42 0.91
CA SER A 33 -6.38 -7.37 2.34
C SER A 33 -4.88 -7.14 2.60
N MET A 34 -4.00 -7.65 1.73
CA MET A 34 -2.56 -7.41 1.83
C MET A 34 -2.20 -5.94 1.58
N CYS A 35 -2.75 -5.33 0.54
CA CYS A 35 -2.53 -3.92 0.23
C CYS A 35 -3.03 -3.01 1.35
N ARG A 36 -4.20 -3.32 1.93
CA ARG A 36 -4.69 -2.57 3.10
C ARG A 36 -3.76 -2.65 4.31
N LYS A 37 -3.26 -3.86 4.63
CA LYS A 37 -2.33 -4.07 5.75
C LYS A 37 -1.00 -3.37 5.51
N PHE A 38 -0.48 -3.44 4.28
CA PHE A 38 0.81 -2.88 3.92
C PHE A 38 0.80 -1.34 3.90
N HIS A 39 -0.28 -0.74 3.41
CA HIS A 39 -0.42 0.71 3.30
C HIS A 39 -1.17 1.36 4.46
N GLY A 40 -1.65 0.61 5.48
CA GLY A 40 -2.41 1.20 6.59
C GLY A 40 -3.59 2.07 6.14
N ALA A 41 -4.27 1.68 5.05
CA ALA A 41 -5.30 2.47 4.38
C ALA A 41 -6.42 1.57 3.83
N ALA A 42 -7.52 2.19 3.39
CA ALA A 42 -8.67 1.47 2.82
C ALA A 42 -8.31 0.66 1.55
N PHE A 43 -7.30 1.14 0.80
CA PHE A 43 -6.77 0.57 -0.43
C PHE A 43 -5.37 1.12 -0.69
N ALA A 44 -4.62 0.48 -1.59
CA ALA A 44 -3.40 1.03 -2.16
C ALA A 44 -3.68 1.71 -3.50
N SER A 45 -2.92 2.76 -3.82
CA SER A 45 -2.99 3.45 -5.12
C SER A 45 -1.64 3.32 -5.81
N PHE A 46 -1.64 2.75 -7.01
CA PHE A 46 -0.44 2.56 -7.80
C PHE A 46 -0.51 3.32 -9.12
N ALA A 47 0.60 3.96 -9.47
CA ALA A 47 0.88 4.50 -10.79
C ALA A 47 1.67 3.44 -11.54
N VAL A 48 1.32 3.25 -12.81
CA VAL A 48 1.96 2.27 -13.69
C VAL A 48 2.69 3.02 -14.79
N THR A 49 3.96 2.69 -15.00
CA THR A 49 4.78 3.17 -16.12
C THR A 49 5.64 2.02 -16.65
N THR A 50 6.33 2.21 -17.78
CA THR A 50 7.27 1.21 -18.30
C THR A 50 8.61 1.29 -17.56
N PRO A 51 9.33 0.17 -17.41
CA PRO A 51 10.63 0.16 -16.74
C PRO A 51 11.65 1.15 -17.32
N GLU A 52 11.59 1.43 -18.63
CA GLU A 52 12.47 2.39 -19.31
C GLU A 52 12.30 3.84 -18.83
N HIS A 53 11.12 4.18 -18.31
CA HIS A 53 10.81 5.52 -17.80
C HIS A 53 11.02 5.66 -16.30
N PHE A 54 11.27 4.55 -15.59
CA PHE A 54 11.48 4.57 -14.15
C PHE A 54 12.97 4.56 -13.81
N HIS A 55 13.38 5.52 -12.98
CA HIS A 55 14.79 5.69 -12.63
C HIS A 55 14.96 5.75 -11.12
N TRP A 56 15.70 4.80 -10.56
CA TRP A 56 16.23 4.96 -9.21
C TRP A 56 17.23 6.12 -9.19
N ARG A 57 17.05 7.04 -8.24
CA ARG A 57 17.97 8.17 -8.02
C ARG A 57 18.83 7.94 -6.78
N GLN A 58 18.32 7.19 -5.81
CA GLN A 58 19.02 6.86 -4.58
C GLN A 58 18.37 5.65 -3.90
N GLY A 59 19.18 4.79 -3.28
CA GLY A 59 18.72 3.81 -2.30
C GLY A 59 18.09 2.54 -2.85
N GLU A 60 18.21 2.25 -4.15
CA GLU A 60 17.74 0.99 -4.76
C GLU A 60 18.27 -0.24 -4.01
N GLY A 61 19.58 -0.31 -3.79
CA GLY A 61 20.20 -1.43 -3.08
C GLY A 61 19.81 -1.56 -1.60
N ASN A 62 19.08 -0.59 -1.05
CA ASN A 62 18.57 -0.64 0.32
C ASN A 62 17.10 -1.07 0.39
N VAL A 63 16.43 -1.28 -0.75
CA VAL A 63 15.03 -1.74 -0.77
C VAL A 63 14.96 -3.15 -0.21
N VAL A 64 14.06 -3.36 0.77
CA VAL A 64 13.77 -4.70 1.27
C VAL A 64 12.69 -5.32 0.39
N HIS A 65 12.91 -6.55 -0.06
CA HIS A 65 11.96 -7.33 -0.84
C HIS A 65 11.37 -8.46 0.01
N TYR A 66 10.11 -8.30 0.41
CA TYR A 66 9.38 -9.32 1.19
C TYR A 66 8.42 -10.11 0.29
N ARG A 67 8.62 -11.41 0.19
CA ARG A 67 7.71 -12.31 -0.53
C ARG A 67 6.45 -12.57 0.32
N SER A 68 5.40 -11.80 0.05
CA SER A 68 4.13 -11.82 0.80
C SER A 68 3.18 -12.96 0.43
N SER A 69 3.37 -13.60 -0.72
CA SER A 69 2.62 -14.77 -1.18
C SER A 69 3.42 -15.57 -2.22
N GLY A 70 2.87 -16.67 -2.73
CA GLY A 70 3.47 -17.41 -3.84
C GLY A 70 3.82 -16.57 -5.08
N SER A 71 3.13 -15.46 -5.31
CA SER A 71 3.28 -14.60 -6.51
C SER A 71 3.48 -13.11 -6.22
N GLY A 72 3.38 -12.68 -4.96
CA GLY A 72 3.36 -11.25 -4.60
C GLY A 72 4.54 -10.83 -3.74
N TRP A 73 5.20 -9.74 -4.13
CA TRP A 73 6.29 -9.09 -3.40
C TRP A 73 5.83 -7.76 -2.78
N ARG A 74 6.52 -7.34 -1.72
CA ARG A 74 6.34 -6.06 -1.04
C ARG A 74 7.70 -5.42 -0.83
N GLU A 75 7.91 -4.32 -1.53
CA GLU A 75 9.12 -3.53 -1.53
C GLU A 75 8.96 -2.38 -0.54
N PHE A 76 9.90 -2.20 0.38
CA PHE A 76 9.81 -1.11 1.35
C PHE A 76 11.17 -0.60 1.82
N CYS A 77 11.14 0.63 2.34
CA CYS A 77 12.29 1.23 3.00
C CYS A 77 12.54 0.57 4.36
N PRO A 78 13.74 0.00 4.62
CA PRO A 78 14.04 -0.63 5.91
C PRO A 78 14.06 0.38 7.06
N ARG A 79 14.31 1.66 6.78
CA ARG A 79 14.34 2.71 7.80
C ARG A 79 12.95 3.17 8.22
N CYS A 80 12.07 3.49 7.28
CA CYS A 80 10.78 4.16 7.60
C CYS A 80 9.53 3.33 7.27
N GLY A 81 9.69 2.13 6.71
CA GLY A 81 8.58 1.23 6.37
C GLY A 81 7.73 1.65 5.16
N SER A 82 7.92 2.85 4.60
CA SER A 82 7.24 3.28 3.37
C SER A 82 7.39 2.23 2.27
N ALA A 83 6.28 1.82 1.66
CA ALA A 83 6.30 1.03 0.44
C ALA A 83 7.14 1.75 -0.63
N ALA A 84 8.02 1.03 -1.30
CA ALA A 84 8.86 1.50 -2.38
C ALA A 84 8.27 1.10 -3.75
N PRO A 85 8.69 1.74 -4.85
CA PRO A 85 8.39 1.24 -6.18
C PRO A 85 8.79 -0.22 -6.37
N ALA A 86 7.96 -0.97 -7.10
CA ALA A 86 8.23 -2.34 -7.52
C ALA A 86 8.53 -2.34 -9.02
N CYS A 87 9.75 -2.71 -9.39
CA CYS A 87 10.17 -2.84 -10.79
C CYS A 87 10.83 -4.21 -10.97
N PRO A 88 10.06 -5.29 -11.17
CA PRO A 88 10.60 -6.63 -11.34
C PRO A 88 11.54 -6.69 -12.56
N GLU A 89 12.71 -7.32 -12.41
CA GLU A 89 13.65 -7.49 -13.51
C GLU A 89 13.00 -8.27 -14.67
N GLY A 90 13.06 -7.71 -15.88
CA GLY A 90 12.40 -8.27 -17.07
C GLY A 90 10.87 -8.19 -17.06
N GLY A 91 10.26 -7.54 -16.06
CA GLY A 91 8.82 -7.31 -15.99
C GLY A 91 8.35 -6.21 -16.96
N PRO A 92 7.09 -6.26 -17.43
CA PRO A 92 6.58 -5.28 -18.40
C PRO A 92 6.28 -3.90 -17.80
N PHE A 93 6.23 -3.76 -16.47
CA PHE A 93 5.77 -2.55 -15.79
C PHE A 93 6.58 -2.25 -14.52
N ALA A 94 6.68 -0.96 -14.20
CA ALA A 94 7.04 -0.45 -12.88
C ALA A 94 5.77 0.03 -12.17
N LEU A 95 5.59 -0.38 -10.91
CA LEU A 95 4.46 -0.02 -10.04
C LEU A 95 4.94 0.95 -8.95
N ILE A 96 4.40 2.16 -8.93
CA ILE A 96 4.83 3.24 -8.04
C ILE A 96 3.70 3.55 -7.04
N PRO A 97 3.94 3.41 -5.72
CA PRO A 97 2.99 3.88 -4.71
C PRO A 97 2.76 5.39 -4.79
N LEU A 98 1.52 5.82 -5.06
CA LEU A 98 1.21 7.25 -5.31
C LEU A 98 1.54 8.17 -4.13
N GLY A 99 1.48 7.66 -2.89
CA GLY A 99 1.76 8.48 -1.71
C GLY A 99 3.20 9.01 -1.64
N ASN A 100 4.10 8.44 -2.45
CA ASN A 100 5.51 8.83 -2.52
C ASN A 100 5.81 9.88 -3.60
N ILE A 101 4.92 10.09 -4.57
CA ILE A 101 5.09 11.07 -5.64
C ILE A 101 4.93 12.49 -5.07
N ALA A 102 5.84 13.40 -5.43
CA ALA A 102 5.86 14.75 -4.91
C ALA A 102 4.91 15.69 -5.67
N GLU A 103 4.81 15.51 -6.98
CA GLU A 103 4.03 16.33 -7.92
C GLU A 103 2.63 15.75 -8.19
N ASP A 104 1.82 16.48 -8.96
CA ASP A 104 0.58 15.94 -9.53
C ASP A 104 0.93 15.12 -10.77
N PRO A 105 0.65 13.79 -10.81
CA PRO A 105 0.90 12.98 -12.00
C PRO A 105 0.01 13.34 -13.20
N VAL A 106 -0.98 14.22 -13.03
CA VAL A 106 -2.02 14.64 -14.01
C VAL A 106 -2.95 13.49 -14.42
N THR A 107 -2.43 12.28 -14.64
CA THR A 107 -3.19 11.04 -14.75
C THR A 107 -4.10 10.88 -13.53
N ARG A 108 -5.29 10.33 -13.75
CA ARG A 108 -6.30 10.08 -12.72
C ARG A 108 -6.58 8.59 -12.58
N PRO A 109 -7.08 8.13 -11.42
CA PRO A 109 -7.46 6.74 -11.24
C PRO A 109 -8.46 6.29 -12.30
N SER A 110 -8.27 5.08 -12.83
CA SER A 110 -9.10 4.54 -13.90
C SER A 110 -9.95 3.33 -13.47
N LEU A 111 -9.60 2.64 -12.38
CA LEU A 111 -10.36 1.48 -11.89
C LEU A 111 -10.04 1.10 -10.43
N HIS A 112 -10.91 0.26 -9.89
CA HIS A 112 -10.77 -0.43 -8.61
C HIS A 112 -10.71 -1.94 -8.86
N PHE A 113 -9.79 -2.63 -8.20
CA PHE A 113 -9.67 -4.08 -8.31
C PHE A 113 -9.48 -4.74 -6.95
N PHE A 114 -9.78 -6.03 -6.87
CA PHE A 114 -9.96 -6.78 -5.63
C PHE A 114 -11.05 -6.22 -4.69
N VAL A 115 -12.13 -5.66 -5.24
CA VAL A 115 -13.21 -5.06 -4.42
C VAL A 115 -13.96 -6.11 -3.60
N GLY A 116 -13.99 -7.38 -4.03
CA GLY A 116 -14.48 -8.51 -3.23
C GLY A 116 -13.69 -8.77 -1.93
N SER A 117 -12.56 -8.09 -1.72
CA SER A 117 -11.78 -8.08 -0.47
C SER A 117 -11.73 -6.70 0.21
N LYS A 118 -12.49 -5.71 -0.25
CA LYS A 118 -12.49 -4.32 0.23
C LYS A 118 -12.78 -4.17 1.72
N ALA A 119 -12.31 -3.06 2.31
CA ALA A 119 -12.58 -2.76 3.72
C ALA A 119 -14.09 -2.55 3.91
N PRO A 120 -14.74 -3.26 4.86
CA PRO A 120 -16.20 -3.22 4.99
C PRO A 120 -16.74 -1.83 5.37
N TRP A 121 -15.92 -1.02 6.04
CA TRP A 121 -16.26 0.36 6.43
C TRP A 121 -16.03 1.40 5.34
N HIS A 122 -15.36 1.04 4.25
CA HIS A 122 -15.08 1.98 3.16
C HIS A 122 -16.21 1.88 2.12
N ALA A 123 -16.68 2.98 1.55
CA ALA A 123 -17.56 3.00 0.37
C ALA A 123 -16.78 3.49 -0.86
N ILE A 124 -16.99 2.87 -2.04
CA ILE A 124 -16.50 3.42 -3.32
C ILE A 124 -17.65 4.27 -3.88
N VAL A 125 -17.40 5.56 -4.06
CA VAL A 125 -18.43 6.57 -4.38
C VAL A 125 -18.25 7.22 -5.74
N ASP A 126 -17.22 6.82 -6.49
CA ASP A 126 -17.03 7.14 -7.91
C ASP A 126 -17.68 6.08 -8.81
N ASP A 127 -17.71 6.38 -10.12
CA ASP A 127 -18.25 5.52 -11.16
C ASP A 127 -17.17 4.71 -11.90
N LEU A 128 -15.96 4.59 -11.33
CA LEU A 128 -14.89 3.85 -11.99
C LEU A 128 -15.20 2.34 -12.02
N PRO A 129 -14.75 1.62 -13.07
CA PRO A 129 -14.83 0.16 -13.13
C PRO A 129 -14.35 -0.53 -11.86
N ARG A 130 -15.06 -1.59 -11.46
CA ARG A 130 -14.80 -2.35 -10.22
C ARG A 130 -14.68 -3.82 -10.55
N HIS A 131 -13.56 -4.41 -10.19
CA HIS A 131 -13.28 -5.84 -10.40
C HIS A 131 -13.13 -6.54 -9.04
N ASP A 132 -13.83 -7.66 -8.86
CA ASP A 132 -13.74 -8.45 -7.63
C ASP A 132 -12.37 -9.13 -7.47
N THR A 133 -11.69 -9.36 -8.59
CA THR A 133 -10.42 -10.07 -8.72
C THR A 133 -9.44 -9.28 -9.57
N TRP A 134 -8.37 -9.93 -10.03
CA TRP A 134 -7.45 -9.38 -11.02
C TRP A 134 -8.23 -9.00 -12.29
N PRO A 135 -8.07 -7.78 -12.83
CA PRO A 135 -8.68 -7.40 -14.10
C PRO A 135 -8.07 -8.19 -15.27
N PRO A 136 -8.88 -8.80 -16.17
CA PRO A 136 -8.37 -9.58 -17.30
C PRO A 136 -7.43 -8.79 -18.23
N GLU A 137 -7.61 -7.48 -18.32
CA GLU A 137 -6.75 -6.57 -19.10
C GLU A 137 -5.32 -6.44 -18.55
N PHE A 138 -5.08 -6.85 -17.30
CA PHE A 138 -3.74 -6.83 -16.67
C PHE A 138 -2.97 -8.14 -16.83
N GLY A 139 -3.49 -9.06 -17.65
CA GLY A 139 -2.87 -10.37 -17.90
C GLY A 139 -3.76 -11.53 -17.43
N PRO A 140 -3.34 -12.78 -17.67
CA PRO A 140 -4.18 -13.94 -17.46
C PRO A 140 -4.65 -14.05 -16.00
N ASP A 141 -5.88 -14.52 -15.81
CA ASP A 141 -6.65 -14.68 -14.55
C ASP A 141 -5.99 -15.57 -13.46
N ALA A 142 -4.71 -15.89 -13.58
CA ALA A 142 -4.02 -16.89 -12.78
C ALA A 142 -3.45 -16.37 -11.45
N VAL A 143 -3.53 -15.07 -11.15
CA VAL A 143 -3.07 -14.55 -9.84
C VAL A 143 -4.17 -14.79 -8.81
N VAL A 144 -4.20 -16.01 -8.26
CA VAL A 144 -4.92 -16.29 -7.02
C VAL A 144 -4.30 -15.45 -5.93
N VAL A 145 -5.00 -14.40 -5.50
CA VAL A 145 -4.55 -13.57 -4.38
C VAL A 145 -4.81 -14.32 -3.09
N GLU A 146 -3.75 -14.94 -2.57
CA GLU A 146 -3.73 -15.51 -1.22
C GLU A 146 -4.19 -14.43 -0.23
N ARG A 147 -5.24 -14.74 0.53
CA ARG A 147 -5.72 -13.89 1.61
C ARG A 147 -4.94 -14.27 2.86
N PRO A 148 -4.25 -13.32 3.53
CA PRO A 148 -3.62 -13.60 4.80
C PRO A 148 -4.65 -14.15 5.78
N THR A 149 -4.30 -15.24 6.45
CA THR A 149 -5.13 -15.81 7.51
C THR A 149 -5.35 -14.75 8.59
N ARG A 150 -6.60 -14.59 9.01
CA ARG A 150 -6.92 -13.73 10.14
C ARG A 150 -6.30 -14.35 11.40
N THR A 151 -5.51 -13.56 12.13
CA THR A 151 -5.00 -14.00 13.42
C THR A 151 -6.17 -14.18 14.40
N ALA A 152 -6.13 -15.26 15.18
CA ALA A 152 -7.13 -15.51 16.20
C ALA A 152 -7.12 -14.38 17.26
N HIS A 153 -8.30 -14.06 17.77
CA HIS A 153 -8.52 -13.08 18.82
C HIS A 153 -9.76 -13.49 19.63
N THR A 154 -9.95 -12.85 20.78
CA THR A 154 -11.07 -13.15 21.68
C THR A 154 -12.42 -12.92 20.97
N PRO A 155 -13.40 -13.84 21.04
CA PRO A 155 -14.72 -13.62 20.46
C PRO A 155 -15.37 -12.34 21.01
N GLY A 156 -15.80 -11.45 20.10
CA GLY A 156 -16.39 -10.15 20.45
C GLY A 156 -15.38 -9.00 20.58
N ALA A 157 -14.08 -9.29 20.64
CA ALA A 157 -13.03 -8.29 20.48
C ALA A 157 -12.76 -8.01 18.99
N THR A 158 -12.13 -6.88 18.68
CA THR A 158 -11.64 -6.59 17.33
C THR A 158 -10.15 -6.91 17.24
N GLY A 159 -9.79 -7.91 16.42
CA GLY A 159 -8.40 -8.32 16.20
C GLY A 159 -7.71 -7.62 15.03
N GLY A 160 -6.39 -7.44 15.14
CA GLY A 160 -5.51 -6.91 14.11
C GLY A 160 -4.14 -7.60 14.12
N SER A 161 -3.42 -7.47 13.01
CA SER A 161 -2.06 -8.02 12.89
C SER A 161 -1.27 -7.37 11.76
N CYS A 162 0.04 -7.55 11.76
CA CYS A 162 0.86 -7.29 10.59
C CYS A 162 0.55 -8.30 9.47
N LEU A 163 1.20 -8.16 8.31
CA LEU A 163 0.93 -9.03 7.16
C LEU A 163 1.38 -10.48 7.39
N CYS A 164 2.57 -10.68 7.98
CA CYS A 164 3.11 -12.02 8.25
C CYS A 164 2.49 -12.69 9.50
N GLY A 165 1.78 -11.93 10.33
CA GLY A 165 1.16 -12.42 11.56
C GLY A 165 2.09 -12.50 12.79
N ALA A 166 3.37 -12.15 12.67
CA ALA A 166 4.30 -12.13 13.81
C ALA A 166 3.83 -11.18 14.92
N VAL A 167 3.36 -10.00 14.53
CA VAL A 167 2.75 -9.01 15.43
C VAL A 167 1.23 -9.11 15.32
N SER A 168 0.56 -9.24 16.47
CA SER A 168 -0.89 -9.24 16.56
C SER A 168 -1.40 -8.57 17.82
N PHE A 169 -2.61 -8.02 17.73
CA PHE A 169 -3.24 -7.26 18.79
C PHE A 169 -4.75 -7.39 18.73
N GLU A 170 -5.42 -7.01 19.81
CA GLU A 170 -6.87 -6.88 19.86
C GLU A 170 -7.28 -5.66 20.68
N PHE A 171 -8.53 -5.24 20.53
CA PHE A 171 -9.16 -4.31 21.45
C PHE A 171 -10.63 -4.61 21.68
N ASP A 172 -11.13 -4.24 22.86
CA ASP A 172 -12.54 -4.37 23.23
C ASP A 172 -13.34 -3.11 22.90
N GLY A 173 -14.63 -3.31 22.61
CA GLY A 173 -15.58 -2.22 22.40
C GLY A 173 -15.41 -1.48 21.08
N GLU A 174 -16.14 -0.37 20.97
CA GLU A 174 -16.14 0.48 19.78
C GLU A 174 -14.97 1.46 19.81
N PRO A 175 -14.30 1.72 18.67
CA PRO A 175 -13.32 2.79 18.57
C PRO A 175 -13.92 4.15 18.92
N GLU A 176 -13.16 4.99 19.62
CA GLU A 176 -13.59 6.37 19.91
C GLU A 176 -13.69 7.20 18.64
N ARG A 177 -12.74 6.99 17.72
CA ARG A 177 -12.64 7.70 16.44
C ARG A 177 -11.95 6.84 15.39
N MET A 178 -12.34 7.06 14.14
CA MET A 178 -11.56 6.68 12.97
C MET A 178 -11.21 7.94 12.17
N VAL A 179 -9.96 8.08 11.75
CA VAL A 179 -9.47 9.26 11.04
C VAL A 179 -8.71 8.89 9.77
N ASN A 180 -8.86 9.72 8.74
CA ASN A 180 -8.01 9.68 7.55
C ASN A 180 -7.11 10.91 7.56
N CYS A 181 -5.81 10.71 7.72
CA CYS A 181 -4.83 11.80 7.72
C CYS A 181 -4.20 11.96 6.33
N HIS A 182 -4.38 13.13 5.73
CA HIS A 182 -3.91 13.47 4.38
C HIS A 182 -2.59 14.25 4.35
N CYS A 183 -1.96 14.50 5.51
CA CYS A 183 -0.72 15.27 5.55
C CYS A 183 0.39 14.57 4.76
N SER A 184 1.38 15.33 4.28
CA SER A 184 2.49 14.79 3.49
C SER A 184 3.25 13.67 4.21
N ARG A 185 3.40 13.75 5.54
CA ARG A 185 4.03 12.71 6.35
C ARG A 185 3.23 11.42 6.32
N CYS A 186 1.92 11.46 6.59
CA CYS A 186 1.08 10.26 6.58
C CYS A 186 0.98 9.63 5.20
N ARG A 187 0.85 10.45 4.14
CA ARG A 187 0.86 9.94 2.76
C ARG A 187 2.14 9.18 2.41
N ARG A 188 3.31 9.73 2.79
CA ARG A 188 4.60 9.09 2.54
C ARG A 188 4.88 7.90 3.46
N ALA A 189 4.52 7.98 4.74
CA ALA A 189 4.69 6.88 5.68
C ALA A 189 3.97 5.62 5.21
N MET A 190 2.72 5.79 4.78
CA MET A 190 1.85 4.73 4.29
C MET A 190 2.00 4.46 2.79
N SER A 191 2.75 5.32 2.08
CA SER A 191 2.84 5.35 0.61
C SER A 191 1.46 5.29 -0.07
N ALA A 192 0.47 5.98 0.50
CA ALA A 192 -0.94 5.94 0.10
C ALA A 192 -1.57 7.34 0.02
N ALA A 193 -2.81 7.42 -0.44
CA ALA A 193 -3.55 8.69 -0.52
C ALA A 193 -3.76 9.34 0.86
N TYR A 194 -3.82 8.54 1.92
CA TYR A 194 -3.93 8.92 3.32
C TYR A 194 -3.56 7.73 4.22
N ALA A 195 -3.33 8.00 5.51
CA ALA A 195 -3.29 6.98 6.55
C ALA A 195 -4.66 6.86 7.22
N THR A 196 -5.20 5.64 7.34
CA THR A 196 -6.43 5.39 8.12
C THR A 196 -6.07 4.83 9.48
N MET A 197 -6.47 5.53 10.54
CA MET A 197 -6.15 5.16 11.91
C MET A 197 -7.42 5.04 12.74
N THR A 198 -7.49 4.00 13.55
CA THR A 198 -8.52 3.84 14.59
C THR A 198 -7.92 4.24 15.94
N MET A 199 -8.69 4.97 16.74
CA MET A 199 -8.30 5.36 18.10
C MET A 199 -9.13 4.56 19.09
N VAL A 200 -8.45 3.85 19.99
CA VAL A 200 -9.06 3.02 21.03
C VAL A 200 -8.45 3.39 22.38
N PRO A 201 -9.21 3.30 23.48
CA PRO A 201 -8.64 3.49 24.81
C PRO A 201 -7.50 2.50 25.06
N LEU A 202 -6.38 2.96 25.61
CA LEU A 202 -5.24 2.07 25.91
C LEU A 202 -5.63 0.93 26.87
N ALA A 203 -6.57 1.19 27.79
CA ALA A 203 -7.10 0.17 28.70
C ALA A 203 -7.87 -0.95 27.99
N ALA A 204 -8.38 -0.68 26.78
CA ALA A 204 -9.10 -1.66 25.95
C ALA A 204 -8.18 -2.39 24.96
N PHE A 205 -6.95 -1.93 24.75
CA PHE A 205 -6.00 -2.49 23.79
C PHE A 205 -5.08 -3.52 24.43
N ARG A 206 -4.84 -4.64 23.73
CA ARG A 206 -3.91 -5.68 24.15
C ARG A 206 -3.03 -6.16 23.00
N TRP A 207 -1.74 -6.29 23.27
CA TRP A 207 -0.84 -7.05 22.42
C TRP A 207 -1.08 -8.55 22.64
N LEU A 208 -1.22 -9.31 21.55
CA LEU A 208 -1.35 -10.76 21.60
C LEU A 208 0.00 -11.43 21.32
N THR A 209 0.74 -10.94 20.33
CA THR A 209 2.08 -11.43 19.97
C THR A 209 2.96 -10.31 19.40
N GLY A 210 4.28 -10.49 19.48
CA GLY A 210 5.26 -9.70 18.73
C GLY A 210 5.37 -8.22 19.13
N ARG A 211 4.99 -7.86 20.36
CA ARG A 211 5.16 -6.47 20.85
C ARG A 211 6.61 -6.00 20.73
N ASP A 212 7.55 -6.87 21.09
CA ASP A 212 8.98 -6.54 21.11
C ASP A 212 9.60 -6.50 19.71
N ASP A 213 8.87 -6.97 18.68
CA ASP A 213 9.27 -6.87 17.27
C ASP A 213 8.87 -5.52 16.64
N VAL A 214 8.05 -4.72 17.33
CA VAL A 214 7.65 -3.38 16.87
C VAL A 214 8.78 -2.41 17.20
N VAL A 215 9.37 -1.83 16.16
CA VAL A 215 10.48 -0.87 16.29
C VAL A 215 10.02 0.54 15.94
N ASP A 216 10.60 1.51 16.65
CA ASP A 216 10.49 2.93 16.31
C ASP A 216 11.63 3.32 15.35
N TYR A 217 11.37 4.29 14.48
CA TYR A 217 12.35 4.84 13.53
C TYR A 217 12.45 6.36 13.58
#